data_AF-A0AAU4TH78-F1
#
_entry.id   AF-A0AAU4TH78-F1
#
_cell.length_a   1.000
_cell.length_b   1.000
_cell.length_c   1.000
_cell.angle_alpha   90.00
_cell.angle_beta   90.00
_cell.angle_gamma   90.00
#
_symmetry.space_group_name_H-M   'P 1'
#
loop_
_entity.id
_entity.type
_entity.pdbx_description
1 polymer ?
#
loop_
_entity_poly.entity_id
_entity_poly.type
_entity_poly.pdbx_seq_one_letter_code
_entity_poly.pdbx_strand_id
1 'polypeptide(L)'
;MKFPADDDTLAAWSSLLDLTEEQRANTLTEIEKTLRLGYDHRPAALRHFSFEELIADMGVDELALMFLVTGLRQTGHPEAAEAVEIRAAVAQLQAHHEAD
;
A
#
# COMPACT_ATOMS: atom_id res chain seq x y z
N MET A 1 6.55 11.72 4.59
CA MET A 1 6.91 10.64 3.64
C MET A 1 6.90 11.21 2.23
N LYS A 2 7.85 10.84 1.37
CA LYS A 2 7.74 11.12 -0.07
C LYS A 2 7.02 9.92 -0.71
N PHE A 3 5.77 10.11 -1.12
CA PHE A 3 5.00 9.04 -1.77
C PHE A 3 5.61 8.75 -3.16
N PRO A 4 5.72 7.47 -3.57
CA PRO A 4 6.26 7.12 -4.89
C PRO A 4 5.33 7.50 -6.07
N ALA A 5 4.11 7.95 -5.79
CA ALA A 5 3.16 8.48 -6.78
C ALA A 5 3.00 10.00 -6.64
N ASP A 6 2.76 10.69 -7.77
CA ASP A 6 2.47 12.12 -7.78
C ASP A 6 1.00 12.42 -7.43
N ASP A 7 0.71 13.70 -7.19
CA ASP A 7 -0.62 14.17 -6.77
C ASP A 7 -1.71 13.85 -7.80
N ASP A 8 -1.37 13.88 -9.09
CA ASP A 8 -2.30 13.56 -10.18
C ASP A 8 -2.68 12.07 -10.17
N THR A 9 -1.69 11.19 -9.97
CA THR A 9 -1.91 9.74 -9.82
C THR A 9 -2.78 9.44 -8.60
N LEU A 10 -2.48 10.07 -7.46
CA LEU A 10 -3.27 9.90 -6.23
C LEU A 10 -4.70 10.42 -6.40
N ALA A 11 -4.89 11.53 -7.11
CA ALA A 11 -6.21 12.08 -7.42
C ALA A 11 -7.00 11.14 -8.34
N ALA A 12 -6.36 10.56 -9.35
CA ALA A 12 -6.98 9.59 -10.25
C ALA A 12 -7.46 8.34 -9.50
N TRP A 13 -6.62 7.75 -8.64
CA TRP A 13 -7.02 6.59 -7.82
C TRP A 13 -8.13 6.92 -6.83
N SER A 14 -8.09 8.10 -6.23
CA SER A 14 -9.15 8.56 -5.32
C SER A 14 -10.49 8.69 -6.04
N SER A 15 -10.47 9.25 -7.26
CA SER A 15 -11.65 9.37 -8.12
C SER A 15 -12.23 8.00 -8.52
N LEU A 16 -11.38 7.04 -8.87
CA LEU A 16 -11.81 5.67 -9.21
C LEU A 16 -12.53 4.95 -8.06
N LEU A 17 -12.25 5.34 -6.82
CA LEU A 17 -12.86 4.78 -5.62
C LEU A 17 -13.93 5.70 -5.02
N ASP A 18 -14.27 6.81 -5.67
CA ASP A 18 -15.18 7.84 -5.17
C ASP A 18 -14.82 8.32 -3.74
N LEU A 19 -13.52 8.41 -3.44
CA LEU A 19 -13.05 8.90 -2.14
C LEU A 19 -13.25 10.40 -2.01
N THR A 20 -13.76 10.84 -0.86
CA THR A 20 -13.65 12.24 -0.47
C THR A 20 -12.20 12.61 -0.20
N GLU A 21 -11.90 13.91 -0.18
CA GLU A 21 -10.56 14.39 0.19
C GLU A 21 -10.14 13.93 1.60
N GLU A 22 -11.07 13.91 2.55
CA GLU A 22 -10.84 13.40 3.90
C GLU A 22 -10.52 11.90 3.88
N GLN A 23 -11.30 11.09 3.13
CA GLN A 23 -11.04 9.66 3.00
C GLN A 23 -9.71 9.37 2.30
N ARG A 24 -9.33 10.17 1.29
CA ARG A 24 -8.00 10.10 0.66
C ARG A 24 -6.89 10.37 1.68
N ALA A 25 -7.00 11.44 2.47
CA ALA A 25 -6.01 11.77 3.50
C ALA A 25 -5.91 10.68 4.57
N ASN A 26 -7.06 10.13 5.01
CA ASN A 26 -7.12 9.01 5.94
C ASN A 26 -6.49 7.75 5.34
N THR A 27 -6.74 7.46 4.07
CA THR A 27 -6.13 6.33 3.33
C THR A 27 -4.60 6.43 3.34
N LEU A 28 -4.05 7.60 2.99
CA LEU A 28 -2.60 7.82 3.02
C LEU A 28 -2.02 7.70 4.44
N THR A 29 -2.76 8.18 5.45
CA THR A 29 -2.36 8.09 6.85
C THR A 29 -2.29 6.64 7.34
N GLU A 30 -3.28 5.80 6.99
CA GLU A 30 -3.28 4.39 7.35
C GLU A 30 -2.19 3.59 6.63
N ILE A 31 -1.89 3.93 5.37
CA ILE A 31 -0.74 3.37 4.65
C ILE A 31 0.56 3.72 5.37
N GLU A 32 0.77 4.99 5.72
CA GLU A 32 1.99 5.40 6.44
C GLU A 32 2.12 4.67 7.78
N LYS A 33 1.02 4.55 8.55
CA LYS A 33 1.02 3.78 9.81
C LYS A 33 1.40 2.32 9.59
N THR A 34 0.86 1.69 8.56
CA THR A 34 1.16 0.29 8.22
C THR A 34 2.64 0.12 7.89
N LEU A 35 3.20 1.01 7.07
CA LEU A 35 4.62 1.00 6.73
C LEU A 35 5.50 1.25 7.96
N ARG A 36 5.11 2.17 8.85
CA ARG A 36 5.84 2.43 10.11
C ARG A 36 5.83 1.23 11.04
N LEU A 37 4.70 0.53 11.15
CA LEU A 37 4.64 -0.71 11.93
C LEU A 37 5.59 -1.77 11.36
N GLY A 38 5.58 -1.96 10.03
CA GLY A 38 6.52 -2.86 9.35
C GLY A 38 7.97 -2.47 9.59
N TYR A 39 8.27 -1.17 9.54
CA TYR A 39 9.58 -0.63 9.88
C TYR A 39 9.98 -0.95 11.33
N ASP A 40 9.11 -0.72 12.31
CA ASP A 40 9.42 -0.97 13.72
C ASP A 40 9.69 -2.46 14.01
N HIS A 41 9.07 -3.35 13.25
CA HIS A 41 9.25 -4.81 13.35
C HIS A 41 10.24 -5.40 12.34
N ARG A 42 11.00 -4.57 11.63
CA ARG A 42 11.90 -5.03 10.56
C ARG A 42 12.99 -6.01 11.05
N PRO A 43 13.43 -6.96 10.19
CA PRO A 43 14.51 -7.88 10.49
C PRO A 43 15.81 -7.18 10.90
N ALA A 44 16.64 -7.85 11.71
CA ALA A 44 17.92 -7.30 12.18
C ALA A 44 18.83 -6.82 11.02
N ALA A 45 18.82 -7.55 9.90
CA ALA A 45 19.57 -7.21 8.70
C ALA A 45 19.18 -5.84 8.13
N LEU A 46 17.96 -5.35 8.36
CA LEU A 46 17.45 -4.08 7.81
C LEU A 46 17.48 -2.93 8.83
N ARG A 47 17.94 -3.15 10.07
CA ARG A 47 17.88 -2.13 11.14
C ARG A 47 18.73 -0.89 10.90
N HIS A 48 19.77 -1.02 10.08
CA HIS A 48 20.69 0.06 9.76
C HIS A 48 20.14 1.04 8.70
N PHE A 49 19.08 0.66 7.98
CA PHE A 49 18.37 1.56 7.09
C PHE A 49 17.34 2.39 7.86
N SER A 50 17.24 3.65 7.46
CA SER A 50 16.16 4.56 7.84
C SER A 50 14.82 4.13 7.25
N PHE A 51 13.74 4.73 7.74
CA PHE A 51 12.40 4.49 7.20
C PHE A 51 12.35 4.89 5.72
N GLU A 52 12.85 6.08 5.40
CA GLU A 52 12.89 6.65 4.06
C GLU A 52 13.66 5.78 3.06
N GLU A 53 14.77 5.18 3.48
CA GLU A 53 15.57 4.28 2.63
C GLU A 53 14.83 2.97 2.33
N LEU A 54 14.09 2.41 3.29
CA LEU A 54 13.37 1.15 3.08
C LEU A 54 12.12 1.29 2.21
N ILE A 55 11.46 2.45 2.26
CA ILE A 55 10.28 2.72 1.43
C ILE A 55 10.63 3.30 0.06
N ALA A 56 11.89 3.72 -0.16
CA ALA A 56 12.31 4.28 -1.45
C ALA A 56 12.24 3.24 -2.59
N ASP A 57 12.43 1.97 -2.24
CA ASP A 57 12.33 0.84 -3.17
C ASP A 57 10.88 0.39 -3.39
N MET A 58 9.91 0.93 -2.65
CA MET A 58 8.50 0.59 -2.83
C MET A 58 8.01 1.09 -4.18
N GLY A 59 7.52 0.15 -5.00
CA GLY A 59 7.00 0.45 -6.33
C GLY A 59 5.66 1.20 -6.31
N VAL A 60 5.35 1.87 -7.42
CA VAL A 60 4.02 2.47 -7.62
C VAL A 60 2.92 1.41 -7.53
N ASP A 61 3.16 0.20 -8.02
CA ASP A 61 2.16 -0.89 -8.00
C ASP A 61 1.87 -1.42 -6.59
N GLU A 62 2.90 -1.57 -5.76
CA GLU A 62 2.73 -1.99 -4.35
C GLU A 62 1.94 -0.95 -3.58
N LEU A 63 2.27 0.33 -3.79
CA LEU A 63 1.52 1.45 -3.23
C LEU A 63 0.08 1.49 -3.74
N ALA A 64 -0.14 1.30 -5.05
CA ALA A 64 -1.47 1.28 -5.66
C ALA A 64 -2.33 0.18 -5.04
N LEU A 65 -1.75 -0.99 -4.79
CA LEU A 65 -2.43 -2.10 -4.12
C LEU A 65 -2.81 -1.73 -2.68
N MET A 66 -1.89 -1.19 -1.89
CA MET A 66 -2.19 -0.74 -0.52
C MET A 66 -3.28 0.35 -0.50
N PHE A 67 -3.22 1.29 -1.45
CA PHE A 67 -4.19 2.35 -1.62
C PHE A 67 -5.57 1.80 -1.99
N LEU A 68 -5.65 0.89 -2.96
CA LEU A 68 -6.88 0.23 -3.38
C LEU A 68 -7.53 -0.50 -2.19
N VAL A 69 -6.76 -1.33 -1.49
CA VAL A 69 -7.24 -2.13 -0.36
C VAL A 69 -7.75 -1.23 0.76
N THR A 70 -6.99 -0.20 1.14
CA THR A 70 -7.36 0.71 2.22
C THR A 70 -8.54 1.59 1.82
N GLY A 71 -8.54 2.11 0.60
CA GLY A 71 -9.63 2.92 0.05
C GLY A 71 -10.95 2.16 -0.03
N LEU A 72 -10.94 0.90 -0.47
CA LEU A 72 -12.13 0.02 -0.46
C LEU A 72 -12.72 -0.16 0.94
N ARG A 73 -11.87 -0.26 1.97
CA ARG A 73 -12.34 -0.33 3.36
C ARG A 73 -13.00 0.98 3.79
N GLN A 74 -12.40 2.12 3.44
CA GLN A 74 -12.91 3.47 3.77
C GLN A 74 -14.24 3.78 3.09
N THR A 75 -14.54 3.14 1.95
CA THR A 75 -15.79 3.29 1.20
C THR A 75 -16.85 2.24 1.56
N GLY A 76 -16.59 1.39 2.55
CA GLY A 76 -17.57 0.42 3.03
C GLY A 76 -17.61 -0.88 2.22
N HIS A 77 -16.53 -1.23 1.54
CA HIS A 77 -16.36 -2.47 0.77
C HIS A 77 -15.27 -3.40 1.35
N PRO A 78 -15.36 -3.82 2.63
CA PRO A 78 -14.31 -4.62 3.27
C PRO A 78 -14.13 -6.01 2.63
N GLU A 79 -15.20 -6.64 2.15
CA GLU A 79 -15.13 -7.94 1.47
C GLU A 79 -14.36 -7.85 0.13
N ALA A 80 -14.51 -6.73 -0.59
CA ALA A 80 -13.76 -6.49 -1.82
C ALA A 80 -12.28 -6.25 -1.52
N ALA A 81 -11.96 -5.52 -0.45
CA ALA A 81 -10.59 -5.32 0.00
C ALA A 81 -9.92 -6.66 0.35
N GLU A 82 -10.60 -7.52 1.10
CA GLU A 82 -10.11 -8.87 1.44
C GLU A 82 -9.88 -9.73 0.18
N ALA A 83 -10.81 -9.71 -0.77
CA ALA A 83 -10.65 -10.45 -2.02
C ALA A 83 -9.43 -9.98 -2.83
N VAL A 84 -9.13 -8.67 -2.83
CA VAL A 84 -7.94 -8.10 -3.48
C VAL A 84 -6.67 -8.54 -2.75
N GLU A 85 -6.62 -8.47 -1.42
CA GLU A 85 -5.48 -8.91 -0.62
C GLU A 85 -5.16 -10.39 -0.86
N ILE A 86 -6.18 -11.27 -0.85
CA ILE A 86 -5.99 -12.70 -1.12
C ILE A 86 -5.42 -12.93 -2.51
N ARG A 87 -5.95 -12.24 -3.54
CA ARG A 87 -5.46 -12.38 -4.91
C ARG A 87 -4.02 -11.91 -5.05
N ALA A 88 -3.67 -10.80 -4.41
CA ALA A 88 -2.30 -10.30 -4.42
C ALA A 88 -1.33 -11.28 -3.73
N ALA A 89 -1.71 -11.83 -2.59
CA ALA A 89 -0.91 -12.85 -1.90
C ALA A 89 -0.73 -14.11 -2.75
N VAL A 90 -1.78 -14.58 -3.42
CA VAL A 90 -1.71 -15.74 -4.33
C VAL A 90 -0.79 -15.44 -5.53
N ALA A 91 -0.90 -14.26 -6.14
CA ALA A 91 -0.04 -13.87 -7.26
C ALA A 91 1.44 -13.80 -6.86
N GLN A 92 1.76 -13.27 -5.68
CA GLN A 92 3.12 -13.27 -5.15
C GLN A 92 3.65 -14.69 -4.93
N LEU A 93 2.85 -15.59 -4.34
CA LEU A 93 3.24 -16.99 -4.16
C LEU A 93 3.51 -17.70 -5.50
N GLN A 94 2.71 -17.41 -6.53
CA GLN A 94 2.92 -17.96 -7.88
C GLN A 94 4.20 -17.41 -8.52
N ALA A 95 4.45 -16.10 -8.43
CA ALA A 95 5.65 -15.49 -8.96
C ALA A 95 6.93 -16.03 -8.29
N HIS A 96 6.88 -16.30 -6.98
CA HIS A 96 8.00 -16.94 -6.29
C HIS A 96 8.18 -18.41 -6.69
N HIS A 97 7.10 -19.15 -6.94
CA HIS A 97 7.18 -20.53 -7.40
C HIS A 97 7.72 -20.68 -8.83
N GLU A 98 7.48 -19.69 -9.70
CA GLU A 98 8.00 -19.68 -11.08
C GLU A 98 9.45 -19.18 -11.18
N ALA A 99 9.97 -18.54 -10.13
CA ALA A 99 11.33 -18.03 -10.06
C ALA A 99 12.36 -19.03 -9.47
N ASP A 100 11.89 -20.14 -8.89
CA ASP A 100 12.67 -21.27 -8.37
C ASP A 100 12.82 -22.40 -9.41
#